data_AF-A0A7C2B1P9-F1
#
_entry.id   AF-A0A7C2B1P9-F1
#
_cell.length_a   1.000
_cell.length_b   1.000
_cell.length_c   1.000
_cell.angle_alpha   90.00
_cell.angle_beta   90.00
_cell.angle_gamma   90.00
#
_symmetry.space_group_name_H-M   'P 1'
#
loop_
_entity.id
_entity.type
_entity.pdbx_description
1 polymer ?
#
loop_
_entity_poly.entity_id
_entity_poly.type
_entity_poly.pdbx_seq_one_letter_code
_entity_poly.pdbx_strand_id
1 'polypeptide(L)'
;MVPAPRTAIVLISLSFIMSPQMKDGFSLLLLLFNNSTSERWGSNLSSQPLACYLIPLRKEPEMPEKYAFIPSPELVAQSNVQKFMNHHRIKDYHELVKRSTADITWFWEAVVKQLELEFFEPYEKVLDESEGIAWAKWFVGGRINIAHNCLDRHDRSERRDRPALIWEGEDGAVRRLSYHELTEGTNRLANALKSLGVAQGDRVGVFLPMIPETAMALLACAKIGAIFIPIFSGFGPQAVAARLNDGQAKL
;
A
#
# COMPACT_ATOMS: atom_id res chain seq x y z
N MET A 1 34.16 -17.61 1.77
CA MET A 1 33.46 -16.41 2.28
C MET A 1 32.61 -15.88 1.13
N VAL A 2 31.34 -16.26 1.08
CA VAL A 2 30.40 -15.93 -0.02
C VAL A 2 29.60 -14.70 0.41
N PRO A 3 29.52 -13.63 -0.39
CA PRO A 3 28.77 -12.44 -0.01
C PRO A 3 27.26 -12.72 -0.10
N ALA A 4 26.51 -12.24 0.89
CA ALA A 4 25.05 -12.38 0.96
C ALA A 4 24.35 -11.61 -0.18
N PRO A 5 23.27 -12.15 -0.76
CA PRO A 5 22.51 -11.46 -1.79
C PRO A 5 21.78 -10.25 -1.20
N ARG A 6 21.90 -9.10 -1.86
CA ARG A 6 21.12 -7.89 -1.55
C ARG A 6 19.75 -8.03 -2.18
N THR A 7 18.77 -8.47 -1.41
CA THR A 7 17.37 -8.46 -1.81
C THR A 7 16.86 -7.01 -1.82
N ALA A 8 16.56 -6.48 -3.00
CA ALA A 8 15.87 -5.20 -3.14
C ALA A 8 14.39 -5.38 -2.76
N ILE A 9 14.02 -4.92 -1.57
CA ILE A 9 12.63 -4.85 -1.11
C ILE A 9 12.04 -3.52 -1.59
N VAL A 10 11.08 -3.57 -2.52
CA VAL A 10 10.22 -2.42 -2.82
C VAL A 10 9.16 -2.35 -1.71
N LEU A 11 9.43 -1.58 -0.66
CA LEU A 11 8.49 -1.27 0.40
C LEU A 11 7.54 -0.17 -0.07
N ILE A 12 6.33 -0.54 -0.47
CA ILE A 12 5.18 0.38 -0.41
C ILE A 12 4.64 0.27 1.01
N SER A 13 5.16 1.10 1.91
CA SER A 13 4.70 1.17 3.30
C SER A 13 3.35 1.88 3.36
N LEU A 14 2.25 1.13 3.38
CA LEU A 14 0.95 1.62 3.84
C LEU A 14 0.85 1.36 5.35
N SER A 15 1.45 2.25 6.14
CA SER A 15 1.30 2.22 7.59
C SER A 15 -0.05 2.85 7.95
N PHE A 16 -1.03 2.03 8.33
CA PHE A 16 -2.23 2.51 9.01
C PHE A 16 -1.83 3.07 10.37
N ILE A 17 -2.19 4.32 10.63
CA ILE A 17 -2.07 4.96 11.94
C ILE A 17 -3.21 4.41 12.81
N MET A 18 -2.92 3.50 13.74
CA MET A 18 -3.87 3.12 14.77
C MET A 18 -4.02 4.27 15.79
N SER A 19 -5.27 4.69 16.04
CA SER A 19 -5.61 5.69 17.05
C SER A 19 -5.37 5.16 18.49
N PRO A 20 -4.91 6.01 19.44
CA PRO A 20 -4.67 5.61 20.84
C PRO A 20 -5.93 5.33 21.69
N GLN A 21 -7.15 5.39 21.14
CA GLN A 21 -8.39 5.43 21.92
C GLN A 21 -9.12 4.08 22.10
N MET A 22 -8.61 2.95 21.58
CA MET A 22 -9.17 1.63 21.90
C MET A 22 -8.59 1.11 23.21
N LYS A 23 -9.19 1.51 24.34
CA LYS A 23 -8.88 0.94 25.66
C LYS A 23 -9.67 -0.33 25.99
N ASP A 24 -10.71 -0.66 25.22
CA ASP A 24 -11.47 -1.90 25.37
C ASP A 24 -11.85 -2.46 23.99
N GLY A 25 -11.40 -3.68 23.64
CA GLY A 25 -12.00 -4.47 22.55
C GLY A 25 -11.07 -5.00 21.45
N PHE A 26 -11.05 -6.33 21.35
CA PHE A 26 -10.73 -7.21 20.21
C PHE A 26 -9.79 -6.70 19.11
N SER A 27 -8.58 -7.28 19.08
CA SER A 27 -7.67 -7.19 17.94
C SER A 27 -8.10 -8.17 16.84
N LEU A 28 -8.67 -7.68 15.74
CA LEU A 28 -8.82 -8.47 14.51
C LEU A 28 -7.48 -8.47 13.78
N LEU A 29 -6.59 -9.36 14.19
CA LEU A 29 -5.33 -9.60 13.53
C LEU A 29 -5.62 -10.38 12.23
N LEU A 30 -5.68 -9.71 11.08
CA LEU A 30 -5.67 -10.39 9.79
C LEU A 30 -4.24 -10.89 9.50
N LEU A 31 -3.84 -11.98 10.16
CA LEU A 31 -2.71 -12.78 9.74
C LEU A 31 -3.10 -13.49 8.45
N LEU A 32 -2.45 -13.13 7.34
CA LEU A 32 -2.37 -14.02 6.18
C LEU A 32 -1.56 -15.25 6.61
N PHE A 33 -2.25 -16.26 7.19
CA PHE A 33 -1.66 -17.56 7.40
C PHE A 33 -1.32 -18.18 6.05
N ASN A 34 -0.02 -18.35 5.81
CA ASN A 34 0.49 -19.27 4.81
C ASN A 34 0.16 -20.69 5.28
N ASN A 35 -0.91 -21.28 4.74
CA ASN A 35 -1.25 -22.68 5.01
C ASN A 35 -0.29 -23.59 4.22
N SER A 36 0.91 -23.81 4.75
CA SER A 36 1.82 -24.84 4.26
C SER A 36 2.50 -25.63 5.38
N THR A 37 1.82 -25.81 6.52
CA THR A 37 2.23 -26.80 7.55
C THR A 37 1.01 -27.49 8.17
N SER A 38 0.19 -28.18 7.36
CA SER A 38 -0.91 -29.01 7.84
C SER A 38 -0.53 -30.48 8.15
N GLU A 39 0.76 -30.84 8.17
CA GLU A 39 1.19 -32.23 8.43
C GLU A 39 1.85 -32.48 9.80
N ARG A 40 1.49 -31.71 10.84
CA ARG A 40 2.04 -31.95 12.19
C ARG A 40 1.05 -32.11 13.33
N TRP A 41 -0.23 -32.26 13.02
CA TRP A 41 -1.24 -32.58 14.03
C TRP A 41 -1.82 -33.95 13.74
N GLY A 42 -1.27 -34.93 14.46
CA GLY A 42 -1.70 -36.31 14.42
C GLY A 42 -3.18 -36.46 14.78
N SER A 43 -3.79 -37.45 14.14
CA SER A 43 -5.12 -37.99 14.42
C SER A 43 -5.32 -38.30 15.90
N ASN A 44 -6.05 -37.44 16.62
CA ASN A 44 -6.99 -37.82 17.69
C ASN A 44 -7.63 -36.56 18.28
N LEU A 45 -8.72 -36.10 17.66
CA LEU A 45 -9.65 -35.17 18.28
C LEU A 45 -11.05 -35.78 18.23
N SER A 46 -11.23 -36.84 19.00
CA SER A 46 -12.56 -37.22 19.45
C SER A 46 -12.56 -37.20 20.98
N SER A 47 -13.54 -36.51 21.54
CA SER A 47 -13.88 -36.41 22.97
C SER A 47 -12.96 -35.59 23.90
N GLN A 48 -13.00 -34.25 23.81
CA GLN A 48 -12.81 -33.39 25.01
C GLN A 48 -13.75 -32.16 24.94
N PRO A 49 -14.37 -31.74 26.06
CA PRO A 49 -15.27 -30.58 26.10
C PRO A 49 -14.50 -29.29 25.80
N LEU A 50 -15.20 -28.30 25.22
CA LEU A 50 -14.69 -26.96 24.90
C LEU A 50 -14.15 -26.26 26.15
N ALA A 51 -12.90 -26.53 26.49
CA ALA A 51 -12.14 -25.69 27.39
C ALA A 51 -11.83 -24.40 26.62
N CYS A 52 -12.46 -23.29 27.02
CA CYS A 52 -11.95 -21.97 26.71
C CYS A 52 -10.52 -21.88 27.25
N TYR A 53 -9.54 -22.20 26.42
CA TYR A 53 -8.16 -21.86 26.69
C TYR A 53 -8.08 -20.33 26.64
N LEU A 54 -8.12 -19.71 27.83
CA LEU A 54 -7.62 -18.36 28.02
C LEU A 54 -6.16 -18.39 27.53
N ILE A 55 -5.95 -17.95 26.30
CA ILE A 55 -4.60 -17.66 25.81
C ILE A 55 -4.11 -16.52 26.71
N PRO A 56 -3.07 -16.72 27.54
CA PRO A 56 -2.51 -15.64 28.32
C PRO A 56 -2.13 -14.54 27.33
N LEU A 57 -2.64 -13.33 27.52
CA LEU A 57 -2.17 -12.17 26.77
C LEU A 57 -0.65 -12.21 26.82
N ARG A 58 -0.01 -12.34 25.64
CA ARG A 58 1.45 -12.32 25.54
C ARG A 58 1.86 -11.06 26.28
N LYS A 59 2.57 -11.21 27.40
CA LYS A 59 3.12 -10.09 28.16
C LYS A 59 3.80 -9.21 27.12
N GLU A 60 3.31 -7.97 26.94
CA GLU A 60 3.93 -7.08 25.96
C GLU A 60 5.43 -7.07 26.26
N PRO A 61 6.29 -7.33 25.26
CA PRO A 61 7.72 -7.33 25.50
C PRO A 61 8.05 -6.00 26.17
N GLU A 62 8.68 -6.07 27.34
CA GLU A 62 9.13 -4.87 28.05
C GLU A 62 9.87 -4.00 27.05
N MET A 63 9.40 -2.76 26.87
CA MET A 63 10.01 -1.83 25.94
C MET A 63 11.49 -1.74 26.29
N PRO A 64 12.40 -2.06 25.36
CA PRO A 64 13.81 -2.14 25.70
C PRO A 64 14.26 -0.77 26.20
N GLU A 65 14.96 -0.73 27.34
CA GLU A 65 15.50 0.51 27.91
C GLU A 65 16.37 1.28 26.92
N LYS A 66 16.90 0.58 25.89
CA LYS A 66 17.72 1.14 24.83
C LYS A 66 17.27 0.65 23.46
N TYR A 67 16.92 1.59 22.58
CA TYR A 67 16.69 1.29 21.17
C TYR A 67 17.99 0.84 20.50
N ALA A 68 17.89 -0.18 19.63
CA ALA A 68 19.03 -0.69 18.85
C ALA A 68 19.60 0.36 17.88
N PHE A 69 18.79 1.36 17.52
CA PHE A 69 19.18 2.45 16.64
C PHE A 69 18.42 3.71 17.04
N ILE A 70 19.14 4.84 17.07
CA ILE A 70 18.58 6.18 17.20
C ILE A 70 19.11 6.98 16.02
N PRO A 71 18.22 7.58 15.18
CA PRO A 71 18.67 8.34 14.02
C PRO A 71 19.49 9.56 14.45
N SER A 72 20.52 9.89 13.69
CA SER A 72 21.32 11.08 13.98
C SER A 72 20.49 12.35 13.78
N PRO A 73 20.83 13.47 14.47
CA PRO A 73 20.15 14.74 14.27
C PRO A 73 20.11 15.21 12.81
N GLU A 74 21.17 14.93 12.05
CA GLU A 74 21.27 15.27 10.63
C GLU A 74 20.26 14.48 9.79
N LEU A 75 20.11 13.17 10.07
CA LEU A 75 19.13 12.32 9.39
C LEU A 75 17.70 12.77 9.71
N VAL A 76 17.42 13.12 10.96
CA VAL A 76 16.12 13.67 11.37
C VAL A 76 15.83 14.97 10.63
N ALA A 77 16.80 15.89 10.59
CA ALA A 77 16.67 17.20 9.96
C ALA A 77 16.36 17.13 8.45
N GLN A 78 16.83 16.09 7.75
CA GLN A 78 16.61 15.90 6.31
C GLN A 78 15.30 15.19 5.97
N SER A 79 14.62 14.62 6.96
CA SER A 79 13.41 13.82 6.75
C SER A 79 12.24 14.64 6.20
N ASN A 80 11.38 13.99 5.41
CA ASN A 80 10.15 14.62 4.91
C ASN A 80 9.19 14.97 6.07
N VAL A 81 9.21 14.20 7.16
CA VAL A 81 8.42 14.50 8.37
C VAL A 81 8.91 15.79 9.03
N GLN A 82 10.23 16.00 9.15
CA GLN A 82 10.75 17.27 9.69
C GLN A 82 10.38 18.46 8.80
N LYS A 83 10.46 18.30 7.46
CA LYS A 83 10.02 19.35 6.53
C LYS A 83 8.54 19.70 6.71
N PHE A 84 7.68 18.69 6.86
CA PHE A 84 6.25 18.87 7.14
C PHE A 84 6.02 19.57 8.49
N MET A 85 6.69 19.13 9.56
CA MET A 85 6.59 19.76 10.87
C MET A 85 7.03 21.22 10.84
N ASN A 86 8.15 21.53 10.18
CA ASN A 86 8.64 22.90 10.02
C ASN A 86 7.63 23.78 9.27
N HIS A 87 7.08 23.28 8.16
CA HIS A 87 6.08 24.00 7.36
C HIS A 87 4.83 24.34 8.18
N HIS A 88 4.38 23.43 9.05
CA HIS A 88 3.20 23.60 9.89
C HIS A 88 3.49 24.12 11.31
N ARG A 89 4.74 24.52 11.60
CA ARG A 89 5.21 25.03 12.90
C ARG A 89 4.93 24.08 14.06
N ILE A 90 5.14 22.79 13.85
CA ILE A 90 5.00 21.73 14.84
C ILE A 90 6.36 21.52 15.51
N LYS A 91 6.40 21.55 16.85
CA LYS A 91 7.65 21.55 17.62
C LYS A 91 8.39 20.22 17.52
N ASP A 92 7.65 19.12 17.68
CA ASP A 92 8.22 17.79 17.76
C ASP A 92 7.22 16.71 17.29
N TYR A 93 7.72 15.49 17.14
CA TYR A 93 6.93 14.36 16.66
C TYR A 93 5.72 14.04 17.57
N HIS A 94 5.84 14.24 18.88
CA HIS A 94 4.74 13.98 19.80
C HIS A 94 3.61 15.00 19.59
N GLU A 95 3.95 16.27 19.39
CA GLU A 95 2.97 17.28 18.99
C GLU A 95 2.33 16.96 17.64
N LEU A 96 3.11 16.49 16.65
CA LEU A 96 2.55 16.06 15.36
C LEU A 96 1.49 14.98 15.54
N VAL A 97 1.80 13.91 16.29
CA VAL A 97 0.87 12.81 16.56
C VAL A 97 -0.37 13.29 17.30
N LYS A 98 -0.19 14.13 18.33
CA LYS A 98 -1.32 14.68 19.09
C LYS A 98 -2.24 15.50 18.20
N ARG A 99 -1.68 16.37 17.36
CA ARG A 99 -2.47 17.22 16.48
C ARG A 99 -3.13 16.42 15.36
N SER A 100 -2.41 15.50 14.72
CA SER A 100 -2.95 14.71 13.59
C SER A 100 -4.08 13.77 13.98
N THR A 101 -4.12 13.34 15.24
CA THR A 101 -5.20 12.49 15.79
C THR A 101 -6.35 13.29 16.39
N ALA A 102 -6.10 14.51 16.88
CA ALA A 102 -7.15 15.40 17.38
C ALA A 102 -7.89 16.15 16.25
N ASP A 103 -7.19 16.48 15.17
CA ASP A 103 -7.73 17.18 14.00
C ASP A 103 -7.32 16.45 12.71
N ILE A 104 -8.02 15.36 12.45
CA ILE A 104 -7.79 14.44 11.33
C ILE A 104 -8.03 15.14 9.99
N THR A 105 -9.07 15.98 9.91
CA THR A 105 -9.42 16.75 8.71
C THR A 105 -8.29 17.69 8.33
N TRP A 106 -7.80 18.51 9.26
CA TRP A 106 -6.65 19.39 9.01
C TRP A 106 -5.42 18.59 8.54
N PHE A 107 -5.13 17.47 9.20
CA PHE A 107 -3.94 16.69 8.88
C PHE A 107 -3.97 16.17 7.45
N TRP A 108 -5.09 15.59 7.03
CA TRP A 108 -5.23 15.05 5.68
C TRP A 108 -5.28 16.14 4.60
N GLU A 109 -5.88 17.31 4.88
CA GLU A 109 -5.75 18.46 3.97
C GLU A 109 -4.30 18.91 3.81
N ALA A 110 -3.57 19.01 4.92
CA ALA A 110 -2.17 19.38 4.93
C ALA A 110 -1.32 18.40 4.13
N VAL A 111 -1.55 17.09 4.29
CA VAL A 111 -0.87 16.03 3.53
C VAL A 111 -1.18 16.12 2.04
N VAL A 112 -2.44 16.30 1.65
CA VAL A 112 -2.83 16.45 0.24
C VAL A 112 -2.13 17.64 -0.42
N LYS A 113 -2.09 18.78 0.28
CA LYS A 113 -1.40 19.99 -0.19
C LYS A 113 0.12 19.77 -0.28
N GLN A 114 0.72 19.14 0.72
CA GLN A 114 2.16 18.85 0.77
C GLN A 114 2.61 17.88 -0.34
N LEU A 115 1.79 16.89 -0.67
CA LEU A 115 2.04 15.93 -1.75
C LEU A 115 1.63 16.49 -3.13
N GLU A 116 1.05 17.69 -3.14
CA GLU A 116 0.53 18.39 -4.31
C GLU A 116 -0.40 17.49 -5.12
N LEU A 117 -1.27 16.70 -4.46
CA LEU A 117 -2.12 15.76 -5.19
C LEU A 117 -3.12 16.51 -6.07
N GLU A 118 -3.14 16.14 -7.34
CA GLU A 118 -4.01 16.73 -8.35
C GLU A 118 -5.32 15.95 -8.41
N PHE A 119 -6.40 16.64 -8.05
CA PHE A 119 -7.77 16.17 -8.24
C PHE A 119 -8.33 16.78 -9.53
N PHE A 120 -9.01 15.96 -10.34
CA PHE A 120 -9.77 16.42 -11.50
C PHE A 120 -11.03 17.19 -11.10
N GLU A 121 -11.66 16.76 -10.00
CA GLU A 121 -12.75 17.47 -9.33
C GLU A 121 -12.36 17.66 -7.86
N PRO A 122 -12.40 18.90 -7.34
CA PRO A 122 -12.06 19.17 -5.95
C PRO A 122 -13.03 18.45 -5.01
N TYR A 123 -12.53 17.99 -3.86
CA TYR A 123 -13.37 17.46 -2.81
C TYR A 123 -14.04 18.58 -2.02
N GLU A 124 -15.25 18.31 -1.53
CA GLU A 124 -16.05 19.23 -0.71
C GLU A 124 -15.80 19.01 0.79
N LYS A 125 -15.52 17.76 1.18
CA LYS A 125 -15.32 17.35 2.57
C LYS A 125 -14.23 16.28 2.66
N VAL A 126 -13.30 16.44 3.59
CA VAL A 126 -12.16 15.51 3.74
C VAL A 126 -12.58 14.18 4.36
N LEU A 127 -13.49 14.21 5.33
CA LEU A 127 -13.92 13.03 6.07
C LEU A 127 -15.40 13.14 6.42
N ASP A 128 -16.18 12.13 6.04
CA ASP A 128 -17.56 11.95 6.47
C ASP A 128 -17.72 10.62 7.20
N GLU A 129 -18.04 10.68 8.49
CA GLU A 129 -18.26 9.53 9.37
C GLU A 129 -19.73 9.40 9.81
N SER A 130 -20.65 10.06 9.09
CA SER A 130 -22.08 10.07 9.41
C SER A 130 -22.71 8.66 9.47
N GLU A 131 -22.14 7.69 8.75
CA GLU A 131 -22.55 6.27 8.76
C GLU A 131 -21.74 5.40 9.73
N GLY A 132 -20.85 5.99 10.53
CA GLY A 132 -19.95 5.31 11.46
C GLY A 132 -18.57 5.03 10.87
N ILE A 133 -17.60 4.81 11.75
CA ILE A 133 -16.16 4.71 11.39
C ILE A 133 -15.84 3.58 10.41
N ALA A 134 -16.62 2.50 10.41
CA ALA A 134 -16.47 1.38 9.47
C ALA A 134 -16.83 1.77 8.01
N TRP A 135 -17.57 2.86 7.84
CA TRP A 135 -18.08 3.36 6.56
C TRP A 135 -17.60 4.78 6.25
N ALA A 136 -16.50 5.20 6.88
CA ALA A 136 -15.92 6.52 6.68
C ALA A 136 -15.64 6.82 5.20
N LYS A 137 -16.16 7.94 4.70
CA LYS A 137 -15.93 8.41 3.33
C LYS A 137 -14.88 9.51 3.34
N TRP A 138 -13.82 9.33 2.57
CA TRP A 138 -12.71 10.25 2.49
C TRP A 138 -12.76 11.07 1.20
N PHE A 139 -12.44 12.35 1.28
CA PHE A 139 -12.38 13.30 0.16
C PHE A 139 -13.67 13.28 -0.69
N VAL A 140 -14.81 13.41 -0.02
CA VAL A 140 -16.16 13.37 -0.60
C VAL A 140 -16.30 14.41 -1.72
N GLY A 141 -16.86 13.98 -2.86
CA GLY A 141 -16.98 14.79 -4.08
C GLY A 141 -15.70 14.86 -4.92
N GLY A 142 -14.55 14.45 -4.37
CA GLY A 142 -13.28 14.51 -5.08
C GLY A 142 -13.14 13.42 -6.13
N ARG A 143 -12.68 13.79 -7.33
CA ARG A 143 -12.29 12.84 -8.38
C ARG A 143 -10.80 12.92 -8.65
N ILE A 144 -10.11 11.78 -8.53
CA ILE A 144 -8.66 11.67 -8.71
C ILE A 144 -8.32 10.40 -9.49
N ASN A 145 -7.15 10.34 -10.10
CA ASN A 145 -6.59 9.12 -10.65
C ASN A 145 -5.15 8.90 -10.16
N ILE A 146 -4.86 7.69 -9.71
CA ILE A 146 -3.53 7.31 -9.19
C ILE A 146 -2.49 7.36 -10.30
N ALA A 147 -2.79 6.84 -11.50
CA ALA A 147 -1.85 6.86 -12.62
C ALA A 147 -1.54 8.29 -13.07
N HIS A 148 -2.50 9.22 -12.98
CA HIS A 148 -2.24 10.64 -13.26
C HIS A 148 -1.21 11.23 -12.30
N ASN A 149 -1.41 11.04 -10.99
CA ASN A 149 -0.54 11.58 -9.95
C ASN A 149 0.83 10.87 -9.87
N CYS A 150 0.90 9.60 -10.27
CA CYS A 150 2.15 8.83 -10.24
C CYS A 150 2.93 8.88 -11.54
N LEU A 151 2.30 9.15 -12.70
CA LEU A 151 2.95 9.14 -14.00
C LEU A 151 2.67 10.42 -14.79
N ASP A 152 1.41 10.65 -15.20
CA ASP A 152 1.10 11.61 -16.26
C ASP A 152 1.55 13.04 -15.95
N ARG A 153 1.43 13.48 -14.69
CA ARG A 153 1.90 14.81 -14.30
C ARG A 153 3.42 14.94 -14.33
N HIS A 154 4.15 13.85 -14.06
CA HIS A 154 5.61 13.82 -14.06
C HIS A 154 6.18 13.66 -15.47
N ASP A 155 5.49 12.92 -16.34
CA ASP A 155 5.81 12.84 -17.78
C ASP A 155 5.64 14.20 -18.49
N ARG A 156 4.70 15.04 -18.02
CA ARG A 156 4.48 16.40 -18.54
C ARG A 156 5.34 17.48 -17.88
N SER A 157 6.23 17.11 -16.97
CA SER A 157 7.10 18.04 -16.24
C SER A 157 8.55 17.91 -16.67
N GLU A 158 9.44 18.69 -16.05
CA GLU A 158 10.88 18.56 -16.14
C GLU A 158 11.42 17.17 -15.74
N ARG A 159 10.57 16.31 -15.15
CA ARG A 159 10.91 14.94 -14.75
C ARG A 159 10.71 13.91 -15.86
N ARG A 160 10.16 14.29 -17.02
CA ARG A 160 9.85 13.40 -18.14
C ARG A 160 10.90 12.33 -18.42
N ASP A 161 12.16 12.76 -18.55
CA ASP A 161 13.27 11.88 -18.91
C ASP A 161 14.02 11.31 -17.69
N ARG A 162 13.58 11.61 -16.46
CA ARG A 162 14.16 11.04 -15.24
C ARG A 162 13.72 9.59 -15.07
N PRO A 163 14.59 8.69 -14.56
CA PRO A 163 14.20 7.33 -14.21
C PRO A 163 13.03 7.32 -13.21
N ALA A 164 11.92 6.69 -13.60
CA ALA A 164 10.76 6.43 -12.76
C ALA A 164 10.79 5.02 -12.17
N LEU A 165 11.29 4.05 -12.94
CA LEU A 165 11.42 2.66 -12.53
C LEU A 165 12.81 2.15 -12.85
N ILE A 166 13.46 1.58 -11.82
CA ILE A 166 14.71 0.85 -11.96
C ILE A 166 14.40 -0.59 -11.56
N TRP A 167 14.59 -1.51 -12.49
CA TRP A 167 14.41 -2.93 -12.28
C TRP A 167 15.75 -3.63 -12.35
N GLU A 168 15.96 -4.58 -11.44
CA GLU A 168 17.13 -5.44 -11.38
C GLU A 168 16.66 -6.89 -11.47
N GLY A 169 17.16 -7.60 -12.48
CA GLY A 169 16.89 -9.01 -12.70
C GLY A 169 17.78 -9.91 -11.85
N GLU A 170 17.37 -11.17 -11.69
CA GLU A 170 18.16 -12.18 -10.97
C GLU A 170 19.51 -12.50 -11.66
N ASP A 171 19.60 -12.23 -12.96
CA ASP A 171 20.82 -12.31 -13.76
C ASP A 171 21.72 -11.07 -13.61
N GLY A 172 21.32 -10.10 -12.78
CA GLY A 172 22.01 -8.81 -12.61
C GLY A 172 21.72 -7.80 -13.71
N ALA A 173 20.82 -8.10 -14.67
CA ALA A 173 20.43 -7.14 -15.68
C ALA A 173 19.68 -5.96 -15.05
N VAL A 174 20.02 -4.73 -15.45
CA VAL A 174 19.35 -3.53 -14.94
C VAL A 174 18.62 -2.81 -16.07
N ARG A 175 17.30 -2.68 -15.93
CA ARG A 175 16.45 -1.87 -16.81
C ARG A 175 16.10 -0.57 -16.10
N ARG A 176 16.21 0.56 -16.80
CA ARG A 176 15.77 1.87 -16.31
C ARG A 176 14.74 2.38 -17.29
N LEU A 177 13.56 2.70 -16.79
CA LEU A 177 12.52 3.37 -17.56
C LEU A 177 12.34 4.78 -17.01
N SER A 178 12.41 5.76 -17.91
CA SER A 178 11.99 7.12 -17.65
C SER A 178 10.50 7.22 -17.34
N TYR A 179 10.05 8.34 -16.79
CA TYR A 179 8.61 8.62 -16.67
C TYR A 179 7.91 8.51 -18.03
N HIS A 180 8.56 8.99 -19.09
CA HIS A 180 8.02 8.91 -20.44
C HIS A 180 7.82 7.47 -20.94
N GLU A 181 8.85 6.64 -20.87
CA GLU A 181 8.77 5.25 -21.35
C GLU A 181 7.77 4.43 -20.54
N LEU A 182 7.71 4.66 -19.22
CA LEU A 182 6.75 3.99 -18.35
C LEU A 182 5.31 4.45 -18.63
N THR A 183 5.11 5.74 -18.91
CA THR A 183 3.80 6.31 -19.28
C THR A 183 3.32 5.77 -20.62
N GLU A 184 4.19 5.73 -21.63
CA GLU A 184 3.90 5.12 -22.94
C GLU A 184 3.51 3.64 -22.81
N GLY A 185 4.31 2.85 -22.08
CA GLY A 185 4.00 1.44 -21.83
C GLY A 185 2.65 1.23 -21.13
N THR A 186 2.38 2.04 -20.10
CA THR A 186 1.14 2.04 -19.35
C THR A 186 -0.06 2.42 -20.22
N ASN A 187 0.07 3.46 -21.06
CA ASN A 187 -0.98 3.92 -21.96
C ASN A 187 -1.32 2.86 -23.02
N ARG A 188 -0.31 2.20 -23.61
CA ARG A 188 -0.55 1.10 -24.56
C ARG A 188 -1.33 -0.04 -23.91
N LEU A 189 -0.94 -0.46 -22.71
CA LEU A 189 -1.64 -1.53 -22.00
C LEU A 189 -3.06 -1.12 -21.60
N ALA A 190 -3.26 0.11 -21.11
CA ALA A 190 -4.59 0.65 -20.80
C ALA A 190 -5.52 0.63 -22.03
N ASN A 191 -5.01 1.02 -23.20
CA ASN A 191 -5.77 0.99 -24.45
C ASN A 191 -6.09 -0.45 -24.90
N ALA A 192 -5.15 -1.39 -24.73
CA ALA A 192 -5.38 -2.80 -25.02
C ALA A 192 -6.46 -3.41 -24.09
N LEU A 193 -6.42 -3.09 -22.80
CA LEU A 193 -7.47 -3.52 -21.85
C LEU A 193 -8.84 -2.97 -22.26
N LYS A 194 -8.91 -1.70 -22.65
CA LYS A 194 -10.16 -1.10 -23.17
C LYS A 194 -10.63 -1.79 -24.45
N SER A 195 -9.74 -2.15 -25.37
CA SER A 195 -10.13 -2.87 -26.60
C SER A 195 -10.59 -4.30 -26.34
N LEU A 196 -10.17 -4.91 -25.22
CA LEU A 196 -10.70 -6.18 -24.72
C LEU A 196 -12.01 -6.02 -23.93
N GLY A 197 -12.56 -4.81 -23.85
CA GLY A 197 -13.84 -4.52 -23.23
C GLY A 197 -13.79 -4.30 -21.72
N VAL A 198 -12.61 -4.09 -21.13
CA VAL A 198 -12.46 -3.71 -19.72
C VAL A 198 -12.92 -2.26 -19.53
N ALA A 199 -13.81 -2.05 -18.57
CA ALA A 199 -14.37 -0.76 -18.19
C ALA A 199 -14.10 -0.44 -16.71
N GLN A 200 -14.47 0.77 -16.29
CA GLN A 200 -14.37 1.18 -14.89
C GLN A 200 -15.16 0.21 -14.00
N GLY A 201 -14.54 -0.26 -12.91
CA GLY A 201 -15.12 -1.23 -11.96
C GLY A 201 -14.95 -2.70 -12.36
N ASP A 202 -14.48 -3.00 -13.57
CA ASP A 202 -14.11 -4.37 -13.93
C ASP A 202 -12.84 -4.81 -13.20
N ARG A 203 -12.77 -6.09 -12.82
CA ARG A 203 -11.60 -6.67 -12.15
C ARG A 203 -10.68 -7.33 -13.16
N VAL A 204 -9.39 -7.05 -13.07
CA VAL A 204 -8.34 -7.61 -13.93
C VAL A 204 -7.34 -8.38 -13.08
N GLY A 205 -7.28 -9.69 -13.25
CA GLY A 205 -6.30 -10.59 -12.67
C GLY A 205 -4.93 -10.40 -13.30
N VAL A 206 -3.91 -10.17 -12.48
CA VAL A 206 -2.53 -10.04 -12.97
C VAL A 206 -1.65 -11.07 -12.29
N PHE A 207 -1.25 -12.06 -13.07
CA PHE A 207 -0.33 -13.14 -12.67
C PHE A 207 1.03 -12.92 -13.35
N LEU A 208 1.81 -12.00 -12.81
CA LEU A 208 3.14 -11.63 -13.31
C LEU A 208 4.15 -11.61 -12.16
N PRO A 209 5.44 -11.93 -12.42
CA PRO A 209 6.50 -11.77 -11.44
C PRO A 209 6.85 -10.29 -11.21
N MET A 210 7.89 -10.00 -10.43
CA MET A 210 8.38 -8.63 -10.19
C MET A 210 9.19 -8.10 -11.39
N ILE A 211 8.49 -7.79 -12.49
CA ILE A 211 9.04 -7.20 -13.71
C ILE A 211 8.43 -5.81 -13.98
N PRO A 212 9.06 -4.94 -14.80
CA PRO A 212 8.53 -3.60 -15.09
C PRO A 212 7.09 -3.58 -15.60
N GLU A 213 6.70 -4.59 -16.35
CA GLU A 213 5.38 -4.75 -16.93
C GLU A 213 4.29 -4.91 -15.84
N THR A 214 4.64 -5.41 -14.65
CA THR A 214 3.73 -5.51 -13.50
C THR A 214 3.33 -4.13 -12.97
N ALA A 215 4.28 -3.18 -12.95
CA ALA A 215 3.99 -1.79 -12.61
C ALA A 215 3.11 -1.13 -13.68
N MET A 216 3.39 -1.39 -14.97
CA MET A 216 2.55 -0.93 -16.08
C MET A 216 1.12 -1.49 -15.98
N ALA A 217 0.95 -2.76 -15.61
CA ALA A 217 -0.36 -3.40 -15.47
C ALA A 217 -1.20 -2.78 -14.34
N LEU A 218 -0.59 -2.56 -13.17
CA LEU A 218 -1.24 -1.86 -12.06
C LEU A 218 -1.70 -0.45 -12.48
N LEU A 219 -0.78 0.33 -13.06
CA LEU A 219 -1.06 1.72 -13.44
C LEU A 219 -2.03 1.81 -14.63
N ALA A 220 -2.03 0.83 -15.53
CA ALA A 220 -2.98 0.74 -16.64
C ALA A 220 -4.39 0.46 -16.13
N CYS A 221 -4.56 -0.49 -15.19
CA CYS A 221 -5.84 -0.73 -14.54
C CYS A 221 -6.34 0.53 -13.82
N ALA A 222 -5.47 1.15 -13.02
CA ALA A 222 -5.80 2.39 -12.31
C ALA A 222 -6.19 3.52 -13.28
N LYS A 223 -5.49 3.68 -14.40
CA LYS A 223 -5.77 4.72 -15.41
C LYS A 223 -7.18 4.61 -16.02
N ILE A 224 -7.68 3.39 -16.22
CA ILE A 224 -9.02 3.15 -16.79
C ILE A 224 -10.10 2.93 -15.73
N GLY A 225 -9.74 3.01 -14.45
CA GLY A 225 -10.64 2.77 -13.33
C GLY A 225 -11.01 1.29 -13.13
N ALA A 226 -10.23 0.37 -13.70
CA ALA A 226 -10.34 -1.06 -13.43
C ALA A 226 -9.69 -1.41 -12.09
N ILE A 227 -10.13 -2.51 -11.49
CA ILE A 227 -9.67 -3.02 -10.20
C ILE A 227 -8.59 -4.07 -10.46
N PHE A 228 -7.36 -3.76 -10.05
CA PHE A 228 -6.22 -4.67 -10.17
C PHE A 228 -6.28 -5.77 -9.10
N ILE A 229 -6.31 -7.03 -9.52
CA ILE A 229 -6.18 -8.20 -8.64
C ILE A 229 -4.75 -8.76 -8.76
N PRO A 230 -3.84 -8.46 -7.81
CA PRO A 230 -2.52 -9.04 -7.80
C PRO A 230 -2.59 -10.53 -7.46
N ILE A 231 -2.02 -11.37 -8.33
CA ILE A 231 -1.81 -12.78 -8.05
C ILE A 231 -0.31 -13.03 -7.95
N PHE A 232 0.15 -13.44 -6.77
CA PHE A 232 1.55 -13.77 -6.55
C PHE A 232 1.98 -14.92 -7.47
N SER A 233 3.05 -14.73 -8.25
CA SER A 233 3.51 -15.67 -9.28
C SER A 233 3.94 -17.04 -8.75
N GLY A 234 4.17 -17.18 -7.44
CA GLY A 234 4.48 -18.45 -6.79
C GLY A 234 3.27 -19.28 -6.37
N PHE A 235 2.03 -18.80 -6.58
CA PHE A 235 0.85 -19.58 -6.24
C PHE A 235 0.59 -20.74 -7.19
N GLY A 236 0.18 -21.88 -6.62
CA GLY A 236 -0.36 -23.00 -7.37
C GLY A 236 -1.73 -22.68 -8.00
N PRO A 237 -2.16 -23.44 -9.01
CA PRO A 237 -3.31 -23.10 -9.84
C PRO A 237 -4.63 -22.98 -9.06
N GLN A 238 -4.84 -23.80 -8.02
CA GLN A 238 -6.04 -23.72 -7.19
C GLN A 238 -6.12 -22.40 -6.41
N ALA A 239 -4.98 -21.92 -5.91
CA ALA A 239 -4.91 -20.66 -5.16
C ALA A 239 -5.11 -19.45 -6.09
N VAL A 240 -4.67 -19.55 -7.34
CA VAL A 240 -4.95 -18.56 -8.40
C VAL A 240 -6.45 -18.54 -8.72
N ALA A 241 -7.02 -19.70 -9.06
CA ALA A 241 -8.44 -19.81 -9.44
C ALA A 241 -9.38 -19.31 -8.32
N ALA A 242 -9.10 -19.66 -7.06
CA ALA A 242 -9.89 -19.20 -5.93
C ALA A 242 -9.97 -17.66 -5.84
N ARG A 243 -8.85 -16.95 -6.05
CA ARG A 243 -8.78 -15.49 -5.99
C ARG A 243 -9.46 -14.82 -7.19
N LEU A 244 -9.25 -15.37 -8.39
CA LEU A 244 -9.89 -14.84 -9.60
C LEU A 244 -11.40 -15.01 -9.53
N ASN A 245 -11.89 -16.15 -9.01
CA ASN A 245 -13.32 -16.41 -8.84
C ASN A 245 -13.94 -15.52 -7.75
N ASP A 246 -13.27 -15.40 -6.59
CA ASP A 246 -13.74 -14.55 -5.49
C ASP A 246 -13.80 -13.07 -5.89
N GLY A 247 -12.77 -12.58 -6.58
CA GLY A 247 -12.76 -11.23 -7.16
C GLY A 247 -13.63 -11.06 -8.40
N GLN A 248 -14.24 -12.14 -8.90
CA GLN A 248 -15.02 -12.16 -10.15
C GLN A 248 -14.26 -11.49 -11.30
N ALA A 249 -13.00 -11.88 -11.52
CA ALA A 249 -12.14 -11.32 -12.54
C ALA A 249 -12.80 -11.42 -13.92
N LYS A 250 -12.84 -10.31 -14.65
CA LYS A 250 -13.33 -10.25 -16.03
C LYS A 250 -12.26 -10.69 -17.02
N LEU A 251 -11.01 -10.36 -16.71
CA LEU A 251 -9.80 -10.68 -17.47
C LEU A 251 -8.74 -11.24 -16.53
#